data_AF-A0AAE1GPI0-F1
#
_entry.id   AF-A0AAE1GPI0-F1
#
_cell.length_a   1.000
_cell.length_b   1.000
_cell.length_c   1.000
_cell.angle_alpha   90.00
_cell.angle_beta   90.00
_cell.angle_gamma   90.00
#
_symmetry.space_group_name_H-M   'P 1'
#
loop_
_entity.id
_entity.type
_entity.pdbx_description
1 polymer ?
#
loop_
_entity_poly.entity_id
_entity_poly.type
_entity_poly.pdbx_seq_one_letter_code
_entity_poly.pdbx_strand_id
1 'polypeptide(L)'
;MTPSDTPTPVCVHVTYGKTTSRLHMLPDTGADVTIIGEKHMSTLQVSRSSLQPLPSNTVLTADGSEMSPALGYFQATLQLGKKWCTARIHVHKGVPTPLLSYSHCKELNIIPQEFPKPIVQKTLYSQHLKTTTGHIF
;
A
#
# COMPACT_ATOMS: atom_id res chain seq x y z
N MET A 1 -3.46 -0.33 -28.51
CA MET A 1 -2.61 -0.74 -27.38
C MET A 1 -3.11 0.00 -26.16
N THR A 2 -3.80 -0.68 -25.25
CA THR A 2 -4.16 -0.12 -23.94
C THR A 2 -2.90 -0.03 -23.07
N PRO A 3 -2.74 0.98 -22.20
CA PRO A 3 -1.68 0.98 -21.22
C PRO A 3 -1.84 -0.26 -20.32
N SER A 4 -0.73 -0.95 -20.07
CA SER A 4 -0.65 -2.14 -19.22
C SER A 4 -1.28 -1.88 -17.83
N ASP A 5 -2.25 -2.70 -17.41
CA ASP A 5 -2.91 -2.66 -16.09
C ASP A 5 -1.97 -2.99 -14.90
N THR A 6 -0.67 -3.13 -15.15
CA THR A 6 0.33 -3.30 -14.09
C THR A 6 0.49 -2.01 -13.29
N PRO A 7 0.30 -2.05 -11.96
CA PRO A 7 0.55 -0.90 -11.10
C PRO A 7 1.99 -0.41 -11.28
N THR A 8 2.17 0.89 -11.51
CA THR A 8 3.49 1.48 -11.77
C THR A 8 4.14 1.95 -10.47
N PRO A 9 5.38 1.55 -10.16
CA PRO A 9 6.10 2.06 -9.00
C PRO A 9 6.30 3.58 -9.05
N VAL A 10 6.21 4.23 -7.89
CA VAL A 10 6.54 5.65 -7.71
C VAL A 10 7.95 5.80 -7.14
N CYS A 11 8.69 6.82 -7.57
CA CYS A 11 10.01 7.12 -7.03
C CYS A 11 9.87 7.94 -5.74
N VAL A 12 10.11 7.31 -4.60
CA VAL A 12 10.07 7.93 -3.27
C VAL A 12 11.47 8.28 -2.81
N HIS A 13 11.65 9.48 -2.25
CA HIS A 13 12.85 9.85 -1.53
C HIS A 13 12.73 9.32 -0.10
N VAL A 14 13.69 8.49 0.30
CA VAL A 14 13.75 7.87 1.63
C VAL A 14 14.95 8.47 2.36
N THR A 15 14.68 9.21 3.43
CA THR A 15 15.70 9.82 4.27
C THR A 15 15.85 9.01 5.56
N TYR A 16 17.04 8.44 5.76
CA TYR A 16 17.43 7.73 6.98
C TYR A 16 18.71 8.34 7.55
N GLY A 17 18.67 8.81 8.79
CA GLY A 17 19.76 9.57 9.37
C GLY A 17 20.06 10.83 8.57
N LYS A 18 21.27 10.93 7.99
CA LYS A 18 21.71 12.06 7.15
C LYS A 18 21.67 11.75 5.65
N THR A 19 21.31 10.53 5.27
CA THR A 19 21.34 10.07 3.88
C THR A 19 19.93 10.12 3.31
N THR A 20 19.80 10.62 2.09
CA THR A 20 18.57 10.51 1.29
C THR A 20 18.85 9.69 0.04
N SER A 21 18.06 8.66 -0.18
CA SER A 21 18.16 7.75 -1.32
C SER A 21 16.82 7.65 -2.04
N ARG A 22 16.84 7.25 -3.31
CA ARG A 22 15.63 7.05 -4.10
C ARG A 22 15.25 5.58 -4.14
N LEU A 23 13.98 5.27 -3.90
CA LEU A 23 13.45 3.92 -3.99
C LEU A 23 12.19 3.93 -4.85
N HIS A 24 12.12 3.02 -5.83
CA HIS A 24 10.89 2.78 -6.58
C HIS A 24 10.02 1.84 -5.75
N MET A 25 8.84 2.33 -5.34
CA MET A 25 7.93 1.60 -4.46
C MET A 25 6.57 1.48 -5.12
N LEU A 26 5.97 0.29 -5.05
CA LEU A 26 4.62 0.06 -5.54
C LEU A 26 3.61 0.57 -4.52
N PRO A 27 2.66 1.45 -4.89
CA PRO A 27 1.52 1.74 -4.04
C PRO A 27 0.67 0.48 -3.85
N ASP A 28 0.48 0.05 -2.60
CA ASP A 28 -0.33 -1.12 -2.27
C ASP A 28 -1.39 -0.73 -1.22
N THR A 29 -2.61 -0.47 -1.72
CA THR A 29 -3.74 -0.08 -0.86
C THR A 29 -4.31 -1.24 -0.05
N GLY A 30 -3.88 -2.48 -0.30
CA GLY A 30 -4.23 -3.65 0.50
C GLY A 30 -3.26 -3.90 1.65
N ALA A 31 -2.11 -3.21 1.68
CA ALA A 31 -1.09 -3.40 2.70
C ALA A 31 -1.25 -2.41 3.87
N ASP A 32 -1.23 -2.94 5.09
CA ASP A 32 -1.22 -2.13 6.33
C ASP A 32 0.17 -1.55 6.62
N VAL A 33 1.24 -2.23 6.17
CA VAL A 33 2.63 -1.89 6.48
C VAL A 33 3.45 -1.65 5.23
N THR A 34 4.37 -0.68 5.32
CA THR A 34 5.34 -0.42 4.27
C THR A 34 6.52 -1.37 4.43
N ILE A 35 6.84 -2.07 3.35
CA ILE A 35 7.87 -3.12 3.36
C ILE A 35 8.93 -2.88 2.29
N ILE A 36 10.15 -3.30 2.59
CA ILE A 36 11.22 -3.43 1.61
C ILE A 36 11.89 -4.80 1.72
N GLY A 37 12.50 -5.24 0.63
CA GLY A 37 13.42 -6.37 0.67
C GLY A 37 14.79 -6.00 1.23
N GLU A 38 15.44 -6.92 1.94
CA GLU A 38 16.81 -6.80 2.47
C GLU A 38 17.81 -6.25 1.44
N LYS A 39 17.68 -6.65 0.16
CA LYS A 39 18.56 -6.16 -0.93
C LYS A 39 18.60 -4.64 -1.06
N HIS A 40 17.51 -3.94 -0.70
CA HIS A 40 17.40 -2.48 -0.83
C HIS A 40 18.07 -1.72 0.32
N MET A 41 18.43 -2.40 1.42
CA MET A 41 19.06 -1.75 2.57
C MET A 41 20.39 -1.08 2.19
N SER A 42 21.16 -1.69 1.30
CA SER A 42 22.42 -1.16 0.79
C SER A 42 22.23 0.20 0.10
N THR A 43 21.20 0.35 -0.73
CA THR A 43 20.80 1.61 -1.38
C THR A 43 20.45 2.69 -0.36
N LEU A 44 19.82 2.30 0.75
CA LEU A 44 19.41 3.21 1.82
C LEU A 44 20.53 3.46 2.85
N GLN A 45 21.67 2.80 2.72
CA GLN A 45 22.76 2.80 3.70
C GLN A 45 22.31 2.42 5.12
N VAL A 46 21.31 1.54 5.22
CA VAL A 46 20.82 1.00 6.50
C VAL A 46 21.58 -0.29 6.80
N SER A 47 22.19 -0.39 7.98
CA SER A 47 22.83 -1.62 8.44
C SER A 47 21.80 -2.61 8.99
N ARG A 48 22.02 -3.91 8.80
CA ARG A 48 21.20 -4.94 9.46
C ARG A 48 21.23 -4.82 10.99
N SER A 49 22.36 -4.39 11.55
CA SER A 49 22.50 -4.18 13.00
C SER A 49 21.74 -2.97 13.54
N SER A 50 21.27 -2.06 12.69
CA SER A 50 20.49 -0.90 13.10
C SER A 50 18.98 -1.14 13.03
N LEU A 51 18.54 -2.33 12.62
CA LEU A 51 17.14 -2.70 12.62
C LEU A 51 16.64 -2.92 14.06
N GLN A 52 15.46 -2.38 14.34
CA GLN A 52 14.75 -2.60 15.58
C GLN A 52 13.91 -3.89 15.47
N PRO A 53 13.80 -4.68 16.56
CA PRO A 53 12.97 -5.87 16.55
C PRO A 53 11.49 -5.51 16.41
N LEU A 54 10.74 -6.33 15.69
CA LEU A 54 9.28 -6.27 15.70
C LEU A 54 8.75 -7.20 16.81
N PRO A 55 7.64 -6.87 17.47
CA PRO A 55 6.91 -7.85 18.25
C PRO A 55 6.55 -9.03 17.33
N SER A 56 6.52 -10.25 17.87
CA SER A 56 6.13 -11.44 17.12
C SER A 56 4.63 -11.39 16.80
N ASN A 57 4.26 -10.62 15.79
CA ASN A 57 2.92 -10.63 15.21
C ASN A 57 2.97 -11.22 13.81
N THR A 58 2.00 -12.09 13.51
CA THR A 58 1.83 -12.63 12.16
C THR A 58 1.37 -11.49 11.24
N VAL A 59 2.19 -11.17 10.24
CA VAL A 59 1.76 -10.33 9.10
C VAL A 59 1.22 -11.29 8.04
N LEU A 60 0.01 -11.03 7.57
CA LEU A 60 -0.61 -11.84 6.53
C LEU A 60 -0.41 -11.20 5.17
N THR A 61 -0.25 -12.02 4.14
CA THR A 61 -0.35 -11.57 2.76
C THR A 61 -1.82 -11.47 2.35
N ALA A 62 -2.09 -10.93 1.16
CA ALA A 62 -3.46 -10.73 0.67
C ALA A 62 -4.26 -12.04 0.53
N ASP A 63 -3.61 -13.19 0.38
CA ASP A 63 -4.27 -14.51 0.32
C ASP A 63 -4.50 -15.15 1.70
N GLY A 64 -4.13 -14.46 2.78
CA GLY A 64 -4.26 -14.93 4.15
C GLY A 64 -3.11 -15.84 4.61
N SER A 65 -2.12 -16.12 3.77
CA SER A 65 -0.90 -16.83 4.18
C SER A 65 0.02 -15.95 5.04
N GLU A 66 0.84 -16.58 5.87
CA GLU A 66 1.82 -15.86 6.67
C GLU A 66 2.94 -15.34 5.78
N MET A 67 3.21 -14.04 5.91
CA MET A 67 4.41 -13.45 5.35
C MET A 67 5.62 -13.94 6.14
N SER A 68 6.73 -14.23 5.44
CA SER A 68 7.99 -14.56 6.12
C SER A 68 8.33 -13.50 7.18
N PRO A 69 8.77 -13.89 8.39
CA PRO A 69 9.06 -12.94 9.45
C PRO A 69 10.00 -11.82 8.99
N ALA A 70 9.67 -10.60 9.40
CA ALA A 70 10.53 -9.46 9.17
C ALA A 70 11.87 -9.65 9.91
N LEU A 71 12.94 -9.16 9.29
CA LEU A 71 14.27 -9.05 9.92
C LEU A 71 14.30 -7.99 11.02
N GLY A 72 13.33 -7.07 10.98
CA GLY A 72 13.19 -5.92 11.87
C GLY A 72 12.62 -4.74 11.08
N TYR A 73 12.67 -3.56 11.69
CA TYR A 73 12.23 -2.32 11.06
C TYR A 73 13.21 -1.18 11.31
N PHE A 74 13.07 -0.11 10.54
CA PHE A 74 13.67 1.18 10.83
C PHE A 74 12.66 2.31 10.57
N GLN A 75 12.90 3.48 11.15
CA GLN A 75 12.11 4.68 10.88
C GLN A 75 12.84 5.57 9.88
N ALA A 76 12.12 6.06 8.88
CA ALA A 76 12.65 6.97 7.87
C ALA A 76 11.61 8.01 7.47
N THR A 77 12.05 9.13 6.92
CA THR A 77 11.14 10.08 6.27
C THR A 77 10.95 9.66 4.81
N LEU A 78 9.71 9.46 4.39
CA LEU A 78 9.34 9.29 2.99
C LEU A 78 8.94 10.64 2.42
N GLN A 79 9.36 10.95 1.21
CA GLN A 79 8.98 12.15 0.48
C GLN A 79 8.63 11.84 -0.97
N LEU A 80 7.51 12.39 -1.42
CA LEU A 80 7.07 12.39 -2.81
C LEU A 80 6.64 13.81 -3.20
N GLY A 81 7.42 14.44 -4.07
CA GLY A 81 7.23 15.86 -4.39
C GLY A 81 7.30 16.75 -3.14
N LYS A 82 6.21 17.47 -2.86
CA LYS A 82 6.09 18.37 -1.70
C LYS A 82 5.45 17.70 -0.47
N LYS A 83 5.11 16.41 -0.53
CA LYS A 83 4.50 15.67 0.58
C LYS A 83 5.55 14.79 1.24
N TRP A 84 5.49 14.68 2.56
CA TRP A 84 6.36 13.83 3.33
C TRP A 84 5.65 13.28 4.56
N CYS A 85 6.14 12.14 5.05
CA CYS A 85 5.70 11.54 6.30
C CYS A 85 6.82 10.73 6.95
N THR A 86 6.67 10.44 8.24
CA THR A 86 7.56 9.50 8.95
C THR A 86 6.99 8.10 8.83
N ALA A 87 7.75 7.18 8.25
CA ALA A 87 7.35 5.81 8.03
C ALA A 87 8.14 4.85 8.92
N ARG A 88 7.42 3.88 9.48
CA ARG A 88 8.03 2.63 9.95
C ARG A 88 8.12 1.68 8.75
N ILE A 89 9.34 1.30 8.37
CA ILE A 89 9.60 0.45 7.20
C ILE A 89 10.08 -0.91 7.67
N HIS A 90 9.32 -1.96 7.35
CA HIS A 90 9.68 -3.33 7.70
C HIS A 90 10.60 -3.92 6.64
N VAL A 91 11.62 -4.66 7.07
CA VAL A 91 12.56 -5.31 6.17
C VAL A 91 12.29 -6.80 6.17
N HIS A 92 12.05 -7.38 5.00
CA HIS A 92 11.85 -8.83 4.84
C HIS A 92 12.90 -9.42 3.89
N LYS A 93 13.18 -10.72 4.04
CA LYS A 93 13.92 -11.46 3.02
C LYS A 93 13.02 -11.70 1.81
N GLY A 94 13.62 -11.79 0.63
CA GLY A 94 12.92 -12.25 -0.57
C GLY A 94 11.88 -11.29 -1.17
N VAL A 95 11.58 -10.14 -0.56
CA VAL A 95 10.67 -9.12 -1.14
C VAL A 95 11.37 -8.43 -2.32
N PRO A 96 10.92 -8.66 -3.57
CA PRO A 96 11.63 -8.14 -4.74
C PRO A 96 11.29 -6.67 -5.00
N THR A 97 10.06 -6.27 -4.70
CA THR A 97 9.49 -4.95 -4.96
C THR A 97 9.08 -4.31 -3.64
N PRO A 98 9.64 -3.16 -3.27
CA PRO A 98 9.18 -2.36 -2.14
C PRO A 98 7.71 -1.98 -2.27
N LEU A 99 6.93 -2.06 -1.20
CA LEU A 99 5.51 -1.70 -1.18
C LEU A 99 5.27 -0.55 -0.21
N LEU A 100 4.46 0.43 -0.63
CA LEU A 100 3.91 1.47 0.24
C LEU A 100 2.56 1.01 0.78
N SER A 101 2.39 1.08 2.08
CA SER A 101 1.12 0.82 2.73
C SER A 101 0.04 1.82 2.31
N TYR A 102 -1.20 1.41 2.50
CA TYR A 102 -2.38 2.25 2.38
C TYR A 102 -2.22 3.60 3.10
N SER A 103 -1.77 3.59 4.37
CA SER A 103 -1.59 4.80 5.18
C SER A 103 -0.60 5.78 4.55
N HIS A 104 0.59 5.30 4.17
CA HIS A 104 1.59 6.17 3.54
C HIS A 104 1.20 6.59 2.12
N CYS A 105 0.42 5.78 1.39
CA CYS A 105 -0.15 6.19 0.12
C CYS A 105 -1.08 7.40 0.28
N LYS A 106 -1.86 7.47 1.38
CA LYS A 106 -2.66 8.65 1.71
C LYS A 106 -1.79 9.84 2.10
N GLU A 107 -0.85 9.65 3.02
CA GLU A 107 -0.01 10.76 3.53
C GLU A 107 0.85 11.41 2.43
N LEU A 108 1.36 10.60 1.50
CA LEU A 108 2.10 11.06 0.33
C LEU A 108 1.19 11.57 -0.81
N ASN A 109 -0.14 11.54 -0.62
CA ASN A 109 -1.16 11.96 -1.58
C ASN A 109 -1.07 11.22 -2.92
N ILE A 110 -0.71 9.93 -2.88
CA ILE A 110 -0.76 9.01 -4.01
C ILE A 110 -2.22 8.58 -4.26
N ILE A 111 -2.97 8.39 -3.18
CA ILE A 111 -4.42 8.15 -3.21
C ILE A 111 -5.17 9.27 -2.46
N PRO A 112 -6.45 9.53 -2.79
CA PRO A 112 -7.26 10.51 -2.06
C PRO A 112 -7.40 10.19 -0.57
N GLN A 113 -7.62 11.23 0.25
CA GLN A 113 -7.88 11.03 1.69
C GLN A 113 -9.19 10.28 1.94
N GLU A 114 -10.12 10.32 1.00
CA GLU A 114 -11.43 9.67 1.06
C GLU A 114 -11.44 8.29 0.40
N PHE A 115 -10.27 7.78 -0.02
CA PHE A 115 -10.16 6.41 -0.53
C PHE A 115 -10.29 5.40 0.63
N PRO A 116 -10.93 4.23 0.42
CA PRO A 116 -11.74 3.90 -0.76
C PRO A 116 -13.08 4.66 -0.72
N LYS A 117 -13.53 5.15 -1.90
CA LYS A 117 -14.84 5.81 -1.97
C LYS A 117 -15.95 4.77 -1.74
N PRO A 118 -17.01 5.10 -0.97
CA PRO A 118 -18.16 4.22 -0.83
C PRO A 118 -18.74 3.86 -2.20
N ILE A 119 -19.05 2.58 -2.40
CA ILE A 119 -19.88 2.17 -3.53
C ILE A 119 -21.29 2.69 -3.23
N VAL A 120 -21.73 3.74 -3.93
CA VAL A 120 -23.11 4.22 -3.83
C VAL A 120 -24.00 3.12 -4.41
N GLN A 121 -24.69 2.37 -3.55
CA GLN A 121 -25.72 1.43 -3.99
C GLN A 121 -26.83 2.24 -4.66
N LYS A 122 -26.93 2.19 -5.99
CA LYS A 122 -28.15 2.62 -6.68
C LYS A 122 -29.25 1.64 -6.29
N THR A 123 -30.14 2.05 -5.38
CA THR A 123 -31.42 1.37 -5.19
C THR A 123 -32.18 1.47 -6.51
N LEU A 124 -32.18 0.40 -7.30
CA LEU A 124 -33.11 0.26 -8.41
C LEU A 124 -34.50 0.09 -7.80
N TYR A 125 -35.24 1.18 -7.64
CA TYR A 125 -36.69 1.10 -7.55
C TYR A 125 -37.18 0.59 -8.90
N SER A 126 -37.30 -0.72 -9.02
CA SER A 126 -38.08 -1.35 -10.08
C SER A 126 -39.51 -0.85 -9.92
N GLN A 127 -39.91 0.08 -10.78
CA GLN A 127 -41.31 0.36 -11.05
C GLN A 127 -41.92 -0.92 -11.62
N HIS A 128 -42.41 -1.80 -10.75
CA HIS A 128 -43.44 -2.75 -11.15
C HIS A 128 -44.74 -1.96 -11.32
N LEU A 129 -44.87 -1.37 -12.50
CA LEU A 129 -46.15 -1.05 -13.12
C LEU A 129 -47.00 -2.32 -13.06
N LYS A 130 -47.98 -2.36 -12.15
CA LYS A 130 -49.07 -3.32 -12.22
C LYS A 130 -50.07 -2.80 -13.26
N THR A 131 -49.87 -3.18 -14.52
CA THR A 131 -50.95 -3.21 -15.50
C THR A 131 -51.76 -4.48 -15.25
N THR A 132 -52.91 -4.34 -14.58
CA THR A 132 -53.93 -5.39 -14.58
C THR A 132 -54.75 -5.23 -15.86
N THR A 133 -54.47 -6.10 -16.81
CA THR A 133 -55.23 -6.36 -18.04
C THR A 133 -56.66 -6.81 -17.71
N GLY A 134 -57.64 -6.25 -18.42
CA GLY A 134 -59.03 -6.66 -18.36
C GLY A 134 -59.37 -7.89 -19.21
N HIS A 135 -60.58 -8.41 -18.93
CA HIS A 135 -61.38 -9.43 -19.62
C HIS A 135 -60.88 -10.87 -19.55
N ILE A 136 -61.76 -11.80 -19.10
CA ILE A 136 -62.62 -12.61 -19.97
C ILE A 136 -63.93 -12.97 -19.22
N PHE A 137 -64.99 -13.17 -20.00
CA PHE A 137 -66.34 -13.64 -19.65
C PHE A 137 -66.37 -15.01 -18.96
#